data_AF-A0A3M1PJP4-F1
#
_entry.id   AF-A0A3M1PJP4-F1
#
_cell.length_a   1.000
_cell.length_b   1.000
_cell.length_c   1.000
_cell.angle_alpha   90.00
_cell.angle_beta   90.00
_cell.angle_gamma   90.00
#
_symmetry.space_group_name_H-M   'P 1'
#
loop_
_entity.id
_entity.type
_entity.pdbx_description
1 polymer ?
#
loop_
_entity_poly.entity_id
_entity_poly.type
_entity_poly.pdbx_seq_one_letter_code
_entity_poly.pdbx_strand_id
1 'polypeptide(L)'
;METIAFGVAVAALAVACYTLVKLRKLTRGHRQLQASHSRALGNLNRLEENLTKRVNRLNYALREQSGRLRFREEMTFEQALAIDPRVEEVMAEMHVGGCPDCAVDVHETLAAGAARNGVNVLDFLSALNALSESEELVQPKNGHAELRVLK
;
A
#
# COMPACT_ATOMS: atom_id res chain seq x y z
N MET A 1 -44.99 -52.31 -24.18
CA MET A 1 -43.59 -51.86 -23.95
C MET A 1 -43.47 -50.33 -23.90
N GLU A 2 -44.32 -49.58 -24.59
CA GLU A 2 -44.25 -48.11 -24.62
C GLU A 2 -44.46 -47.43 -23.26
N THR A 3 -45.33 -47.98 -22.40
CA THR A 3 -45.62 -47.40 -21.07
C THR A 3 -44.43 -47.43 -20.11
N ILE A 4 -43.54 -48.43 -20.22
CA ILE A 4 -42.35 -48.55 -19.37
C ILE A 4 -41.31 -47.50 -19.77
N ALA A 5 -41.17 -47.22 -21.07
CA ALA A 5 -40.24 -46.20 -21.58
C ALA A 5 -40.61 -44.79 -21.09
N PHE A 6 -41.90 -44.46 -21.07
CA PHE A 6 -42.37 -43.18 -20.51
C PHE A 6 -42.08 -43.06 -19.01
N GLY A 7 -42.24 -44.14 -18.24
CA GLY A 7 -41.94 -44.13 -16.81
C GLY A 7 -40.46 -43.82 -16.51
N VAL A 8 -39.54 -44.42 -17.25
CA VAL A 8 -38.09 -44.18 -17.10
C VAL A 8 -37.72 -42.75 -17.50
N ALA A 9 -38.30 -42.23 -18.59
CA ALA A 9 -38.04 -40.86 -19.04
C ALA A 9 -38.46 -39.80 -18.01
N VAL A 10 -39.63 -39.97 -17.39
CA VAL A 10 -40.11 -39.05 -16.35
C VAL A 10 -39.23 -39.11 -15.09
N ALA A 11 -38.81 -40.30 -14.67
CA ALA A 11 -37.92 -40.46 -13.53
C ALA A 11 -36.55 -39.80 -13.78
N ALA A 12 -35.97 -39.98 -14.97
CA ALA A 12 -34.71 -39.34 -15.35
C ALA A 12 -34.83 -37.80 -15.36
N LEU A 13 -35.94 -37.27 -15.89
CA LEU A 13 -36.21 -35.83 -15.88
C LEU A 13 -36.33 -35.27 -14.46
N ALA A 14 -37.00 -35.99 -13.56
CA ALA A 14 -37.15 -35.60 -12.16
C ALA A 14 -35.80 -35.54 -11.43
N VAL A 15 -34.93 -36.54 -11.63
CA VAL A 15 -33.57 -36.57 -11.05
C VAL A 15 -32.71 -35.43 -11.62
N ALA A 16 -32.77 -35.20 -12.93
CA ALA A 16 -32.06 -34.09 -13.56
C ALA A 16 -32.53 -32.73 -12.99
N CYS A 17 -33.84 -32.55 -12.81
CA CYS A 17 -34.38 -31.32 -12.24
C CYS A 17 -33.95 -31.12 -10.78
N TYR A 18 -34.00 -32.18 -9.97
CA TYR A 18 -33.57 -32.15 -8.57
C TYR A 18 -32.08 -31.78 -8.42
N THR A 19 -31.21 -32.40 -9.23
CA THR A 19 -29.77 -32.12 -9.20
C THR A 19 -29.45 -30.68 -9.62
N LEU A 20 -30.13 -30.15 -10.64
CA LEU A 20 -29.99 -28.74 -11.06
C LEU A 20 -30.39 -27.76 -9.96
N VAL A 21 -31.49 -28.01 -9.24
CA VAL A 21 -31.90 -27.16 -8.11
C VAL A 21 -30.87 -27.21 -6.99
N LYS A 22 -30.35 -28.40 -6.66
CA LYS A 22 -29.32 -28.57 -5.62
C LYS A 22 -28.02 -27.87 -6.01
N LEU A 23 -27.56 -28.02 -7.25
CA LEU A 23 -26.38 -27.34 -7.78
C LEU A 23 -26.53 -25.81 -7.74
N ARG A 24 -27.71 -25.29 -8.11
CA ARG A 24 -28.04 -23.85 -7.98
C ARG A 24 -27.99 -23.36 -6.54
N LYS A 25 -28.37 -24.18 -5.56
CA LYS A 25 -28.31 -23.82 -4.14
C LYS A 25 -26.87 -23.79 -3.61
N LEU A 26 -26.03 -24.76 -3.99
CA LEU A 26 -24.60 -24.78 -3.60
C LEU A 26 -23.82 -23.60 -4.22
N THR A 27 -24.07 -23.27 -5.48
CA THR A 27 -23.40 -22.14 -6.14
C THR A 27 -23.72 -20.80 -5.49
N ARG A 28 -24.94 -20.60 -4.98
CA ARG A 28 -25.29 -19.39 -4.19
C ARG A 28 -24.49 -19.31 -2.90
N GLY A 29 -24.33 -20.43 -2.18
CA GLY A 29 -23.53 -20.49 -0.95
C GLY A 29 -22.06 -20.18 -1.18
N HIS A 30 -21.48 -20.71 -2.26
CA HIS A 30 -20.07 -20.46 -2.59
C HIS A 30 -19.79 -18.99 -2.92
N ARG A 31 -20.67 -18.33 -3.68
CA ARG A 31 -20.55 -16.89 -3.96
C ARG A 31 -20.59 -16.04 -2.70
N GLN A 32 -21.42 -16.41 -1.73
CA GLN A 32 -21.53 -15.69 -0.46
C GLN A 32 -20.26 -15.84 0.38
N LEU A 33 -19.68 -17.04 0.44
CA LEU A 33 -18.43 -17.30 1.15
C LEU A 33 -17.23 -16.59 0.49
N GLN A 34 -17.17 -16.61 -0.84
CA GLN A 34 -16.14 -15.92 -1.60
C GLN A 34 -16.23 -14.40 -1.42
N ALA A 35 -17.45 -13.85 -1.38
CA ALA A 35 -17.68 -12.45 -1.07
C ALA A 35 -17.31 -12.09 0.38
N SER A 36 -17.53 -12.96 1.36
CA SER A 36 -17.08 -12.71 2.73
C SER A 36 -15.55 -12.74 2.85
N HIS A 37 -14.89 -13.64 2.13
CA HIS A 37 -13.43 -13.74 2.14
C HIS A 37 -12.79 -12.50 1.50
N SER A 38 -13.30 -12.04 0.35
CA SER A 38 -12.78 -10.82 -0.28
C SER A 38 -12.99 -9.58 0.58
N ARG A 39 -14.13 -9.48 1.29
CA ARG A 39 -14.35 -8.40 2.27
C ARG A 39 -13.37 -8.46 3.44
N ALA A 40 -13.07 -9.65 3.96
CA ALA A 40 -12.11 -9.81 5.05
C ALA A 40 -10.70 -9.38 4.65
N LEU A 41 -10.22 -9.82 3.48
CA LEU A 41 -8.92 -9.39 2.94
C LEU A 41 -8.89 -7.88 2.70
N GLY A 42 -9.96 -7.30 2.15
CA GLY A 42 -10.05 -5.85 1.97
C GLY A 42 -9.95 -5.06 3.28
N ASN A 43 -10.52 -5.58 4.37
CA ASN A 43 -10.41 -4.96 5.69
C ASN A 43 -8.99 -5.07 6.27
N LEU A 44 -8.31 -6.20 6.08
CA LEU A 44 -6.92 -6.36 6.51
C LEU A 44 -5.99 -5.38 5.80
N ASN A 45 -6.10 -5.26 4.47
CA ASN A 45 -5.29 -4.32 3.70
C ASN A 45 -5.51 -2.87 4.15
N ARG A 46 -6.75 -2.48 4.43
CA ARG A 46 -7.07 -1.14 4.97
C ARG A 46 -6.49 -0.91 6.36
N LEU A 47 -6.45 -1.95 7.21
CA LEU A 47 -5.84 -1.85 8.54
C LEU A 47 -4.33 -1.69 8.44
N GLU A 48 -3.68 -2.48 7.58
CA GLU A 48 -2.25 -2.35 7.31
C GLU A 48 -1.91 -0.96 6.79
N GLU A 49 -2.65 -0.45 5.80
CA GLU A 49 -2.45 0.91 5.28
C GLU A 49 -2.58 1.98 6.38
N ASN A 50 -3.58 1.85 7.25
CA ASN A 50 -3.76 2.76 8.37
C ASN A 50 -2.64 2.66 9.43
N LEU A 51 -2.15 1.46 9.70
CA LEU A 51 -1.03 1.24 10.63
C LEU A 51 0.25 1.84 10.07
N THR A 52 0.56 1.59 8.80
CA THR A 52 1.72 2.17 8.11
C THR A 52 1.67 3.69 8.16
N LYS A 53 0.51 4.31 7.85
CA LYS A 53 0.33 5.76 7.96
C LYS A 53 0.58 6.28 9.38
N ARG A 54 0.09 5.58 10.40
CA ARG A 54 0.29 5.98 11.81
C ARG A 54 1.75 5.85 12.25
N VAL A 55 2.42 4.76 11.86
CA VAL A 55 3.84 4.53 12.16
C VAL A 55 4.69 5.61 11.52
N ASN A 56 4.45 5.91 10.24
CA ASN A 56 5.20 6.94 9.52
C ASN A 56 5.03 8.32 10.15
N ARG A 57 3.80 8.69 10.53
CA ARG A 57 3.52 9.95 11.25
C ARG A 57 4.21 10.03 12.60
N LEU A 58 4.20 8.94 13.38
CA LEU A 58 4.88 8.89 14.67
C LEU A 58 6.40 9.00 14.53
N ASN A 59 6.98 8.27 13.58
CA ASN A 59 8.41 8.33 13.29
C ASN A 59 8.84 9.73 12.84
N TYR A 60 8.02 10.38 11.99
CA TYR A 60 8.25 11.76 11.61
C TYR A 60 8.26 12.70 12.83
N ALA A 61 7.22 12.65 13.68
CA ALA A 61 7.12 13.50 14.87
C ALA A 61 8.27 13.26 15.88
N LEU A 62 8.72 12.02 16.04
CA LEU A 62 9.89 11.67 16.85
C LEU A 62 11.18 12.28 16.30
N ARG A 63 11.35 12.27 14.96
CA ARG A 63 12.51 12.87 14.31
C ARG A 63 12.49 14.38 14.33
N GLU A 64 11.31 14.97 14.19
CA GLU A 64 11.09 16.40 14.34
C GLU A 64 11.53 16.87 15.73
N GLN A 65 11.06 16.20 16.79
CA GLN A 65 11.46 16.51 18.16
C GLN A 65 12.94 16.26 18.46
N SER A 66 13.55 15.24 17.84
CA SER A 66 14.98 14.95 18.02
C SER A 66 15.90 15.78 17.11
N GLY A 67 15.35 16.64 16.24
CA GLY A 67 16.10 17.46 15.29
C GLY A 67 16.83 16.66 14.19
N ARG A 68 16.46 15.39 14.00
CA ARG A 68 17.12 14.45 13.06
C ARG A 68 16.46 14.37 11.69
N LEU A 69 15.53 15.27 11.36
CA LEU A 69 14.96 15.34 10.01
C LEU A 69 16.03 15.80 9.02
N ARG A 70 16.27 14.96 7.99
CA ARG A 70 17.17 15.28 6.87
C ARG A 70 16.52 16.29 5.93
N PHE A 71 15.20 16.21 5.76
CA PHE A 71 14.39 17.16 4.98
C PHE A 71 13.41 17.89 5.89
N ARG A 72 13.32 19.22 5.79
CA ARG A 72 12.46 20.09 6.61
C ARG A 72 11.56 20.95 5.71
N GLU A 73 10.45 21.41 6.27
CA GLU A 73 9.45 22.20 5.54
C GLU A 73 9.98 23.51 4.94
N GLU A 74 10.95 24.14 5.61
CA GLU A 74 11.54 25.41 5.17
C GLU A 74 12.54 25.26 4.01
N MET A 75 13.01 24.03 3.73
CA MET A 75 13.98 23.79 2.65
C MET A 75 13.35 24.03 1.29
N THR A 76 14.15 24.46 0.33
CA THR A 76 13.69 24.58 -1.07
C THR A 76 13.79 23.24 -1.81
N PHE A 77 13.06 23.10 -2.93
CA PHE A 77 13.21 21.93 -3.80
C PHE A 77 14.65 21.78 -4.33
N GLU A 78 15.30 22.88 -4.67
CA GLU A 78 16.71 22.91 -5.06
C GLU A 78 17.62 22.32 -3.97
N GLN A 79 17.44 22.74 -2.72
CA GLN A 79 18.20 22.22 -1.58
C GLN A 79 17.93 20.72 -1.36
N ALA A 80 16.67 20.29 -1.47
CA ALA A 80 16.30 18.90 -1.31
C ALA A 80 16.92 18.00 -2.40
N LEU A 81 16.85 18.43 -3.67
CA LEU A 81 17.44 17.72 -4.80
C LEU A 81 18.97 17.66 -4.71
N ALA A 82 19.61 18.69 -4.16
CA ALA A 82 21.05 18.68 -3.89
C ALA A 82 21.45 17.68 -2.80
N ILE A 83 20.55 17.38 -1.86
CA ILE A 83 20.78 16.41 -0.76
C ILE A 83 20.61 14.97 -1.24
N ASP A 84 19.59 14.68 -2.04
CA ASP A 84 19.33 13.36 -2.62
C ASP A 84 18.56 13.50 -3.96
N PRO A 85 19.11 13.04 -5.10
CA PRO A 85 18.41 13.13 -6.38
C PRO A 85 17.11 12.31 -6.43
N ARG A 86 16.93 11.30 -5.56
CA ARG A 86 15.69 10.49 -5.48
C ARG A 86 14.49 11.29 -4.96
N VAL A 87 14.71 12.51 -4.48
CA VAL A 87 13.64 13.46 -4.19
C VAL A 87 12.73 13.67 -5.41
N GLU A 88 13.28 13.64 -6.63
CA GLU A 88 12.51 13.77 -7.87
C GLU A 88 11.50 12.61 -8.05
N GLU A 89 11.84 11.40 -7.62
CA GLU A 89 10.94 10.24 -7.67
C GLU A 89 9.76 10.40 -6.71
N VAL A 90 10.03 10.84 -5.48
CA VAL A 90 8.97 11.12 -4.48
C VAL A 90 8.07 12.27 -4.93
N MET A 91 8.67 13.30 -5.53
CA MET A 91 7.96 14.43 -6.14
C MET A 91 7.02 13.96 -7.27
N ALA A 92 7.50 13.07 -8.15
CA ALA A 92 6.68 12.50 -9.21
C ALA A 92 5.54 11.62 -8.67
N GLU A 93 5.82 10.74 -7.71
CA GLU A 93 4.81 9.87 -7.08
C GLU A 93 3.71 10.67 -6.39
N MET A 94 4.09 11.74 -5.70
CA MET A 94 3.19 12.62 -4.97
C MET A 94 2.57 13.72 -5.86
N HIS A 95 2.86 13.73 -7.16
CA HIS A 95 2.37 14.74 -8.12
C HIS A 95 2.78 16.18 -7.76
N VAL A 96 3.92 16.33 -7.09
CA VAL A 96 4.55 17.63 -6.76
C VAL A 96 5.74 17.81 -7.70
N GLY A 97 5.50 18.18 -8.96
CA GLY A 97 6.58 18.58 -9.87
C GLY A 97 7.09 17.61 -10.92
N GLY A 98 6.40 16.50 -11.14
CA GLY A 98 6.76 15.51 -12.17
C GLY A 98 6.05 15.65 -13.52
N CYS A 99 5.14 16.62 -13.68
CA CYS A 99 4.40 16.84 -14.93
C CYS A 99 4.88 18.09 -15.67
N PRO A 100 4.87 18.11 -17.03
CA PRO A 100 5.25 19.28 -17.83
C PRO A 100 4.46 20.54 -17.47
N ASP A 101 3.19 20.36 -17.08
CA ASP A 101 2.28 21.44 -16.67
C ASP A 101 2.33 21.76 -15.18
N CYS A 102 3.07 20.98 -14.38
CA CYS A 102 3.15 21.10 -12.92
C CYS A 102 4.52 21.60 -12.47
N ALA A 103 5.22 22.36 -13.32
CA ALA A 103 6.55 22.89 -13.05
C ALA A 103 6.55 23.58 -11.67
N VAL A 104 7.25 22.97 -10.72
CA VAL A 104 7.52 23.56 -9.40
C VAL A 104 8.66 24.54 -9.58
N ASP A 105 8.51 25.70 -8.96
CA ASP A 105 9.63 26.61 -8.78
C ASP A 105 10.64 25.95 -7.83
N VAL A 106 11.86 25.74 -8.32
CA VAL A 106 12.94 25.09 -7.56
C VAL A 106 13.36 25.90 -6.33
N HIS A 107 13.09 27.21 -6.33
CA HIS A 107 13.38 28.11 -5.21
C HIS A 107 12.24 28.18 -4.19
N GLU A 108 11.09 27.55 -4.46
CA GLU A 108 10.00 27.46 -3.52
C GLU A 108 10.32 26.43 -2.42
N THR A 109 9.76 26.66 -1.22
CA THR A 109 9.87 25.71 -0.11
C THR A 109 9.08 24.44 -0.37
N LEU A 110 9.56 23.32 0.18
CA LEU A 110 8.89 22.02 0.09
C LEU A 110 7.44 22.09 0.58
N ALA A 111 7.19 22.83 1.67
CA ALA A 111 5.83 23.02 2.19
C ALA A 111 4.93 23.81 1.25
N ALA A 112 5.43 24.90 0.67
CA ALA A 112 4.65 25.72 -0.25
C ALA A 112 4.32 24.97 -1.55
N GLY A 113 5.30 24.26 -2.12
CA GLY A 113 5.07 23.48 -3.33
C GLY A 113 4.13 22.28 -3.10
N ALA A 114 4.24 21.59 -1.96
CA ALA A 114 3.30 20.52 -1.62
C ALA A 114 1.88 21.07 -1.43
N ALA A 115 1.73 22.17 -0.69
CA ALA A 115 0.43 22.81 -0.47
C ALA A 115 -0.22 23.31 -1.77
N ARG A 116 0.57 23.91 -2.68
CA ARG A 116 0.09 24.38 -3.99
C ARG A 116 -0.47 23.24 -4.84
N ASN A 117 0.10 22.04 -4.73
CA ASN A 117 -0.35 20.84 -5.45
C ASN A 117 -1.42 20.05 -4.68
N GLY A 118 -1.95 20.57 -3.56
CA GLY A 118 -2.99 19.91 -2.78
C GLY A 118 -2.51 18.70 -1.98
N VAL A 119 -1.19 18.55 -1.81
CA VAL A 119 -0.57 17.45 -1.07
C VAL A 119 -0.40 17.84 0.39
N ASN A 120 -0.68 16.90 1.30
CA ASN A 120 -0.45 17.12 2.71
C ASN A 120 1.06 17.24 2.98
N VAL A 121 1.50 18.40 3.48
CA VAL A 121 2.92 18.71 3.74
C VAL A 121 3.58 17.66 4.64
N LEU A 122 2.89 17.18 5.66
CA LEU A 122 3.43 16.19 6.60
C LEU A 122 3.66 14.84 5.91
N ASP A 123 2.68 14.38 5.12
CA ASP A 123 2.81 13.11 4.41
C ASP A 123 3.91 13.21 3.33
N PHE A 124 4.08 14.37 2.67
CA PHE A 124 5.18 14.63 1.73
C PHE A 124 6.55 14.62 2.40
N LEU A 125 6.73 15.36 3.50
CA LEU A 125 7.99 15.37 4.24
C LEU A 125 8.30 14.01 4.87
N SER A 126 7.27 13.26 5.27
CA SER A 126 7.43 11.88 5.74
C SER A 126 7.98 10.98 4.64
N ALA A 127 7.45 11.07 3.40
CA ALA A 127 7.95 10.33 2.25
C ALA A 127 9.40 10.69 1.91
N LEU A 128 9.74 11.99 1.89
CA LEU A 128 11.11 12.43 1.65
C LEU A 128 12.09 11.93 2.71
N ASN A 129 11.72 12.00 3.99
CA ASN A 129 12.57 11.49 5.07
C ASN A 129 12.64 9.96 5.11
N ALA A 130 11.70 9.23 4.50
CA ALA A 130 11.81 7.78 4.34
C ALA A 130 12.93 7.37 3.36
N LEU A 131 13.32 8.23 2.41
CA LEU A 131 14.48 7.98 1.53
C LEU A 131 15.77 7.77 2.33
N SER A 132 15.92 8.49 3.45
CA SER A 132 17.09 8.34 4.33
C SER A 132 17.13 6.99 5.06
N GLU A 133 15.99 6.36 5.31
CA GLU A 133 15.91 5.03 5.94
C GLU A 133 16.37 3.93 4.99
N SER A 134 16.05 4.06 3.70
CA SER A 134 16.49 3.10 2.67
C SER A 134 18.01 3.04 2.53
N GLU A 135 18.70 4.15 2.79
CA GLU A 135 20.17 4.23 2.74
C GLU A 135 20.81 3.57 3.97
N GLU A 136 20.19 3.70 5.15
CA GLU A 136 20.68 3.15 6.41
C GLU A 136 20.55 1.61 6.46
N LEU A 137 19.54 1.05 5.79
CA LEU A 137 19.32 -0.40 5.67
C LEU A 137 20.24 -1.10 4.65
N VAL A 138 20.96 -0.34 3.81
CA VAL A 138 21.87 -0.89 2.77
C VAL A 138 23.33 -0.95 3.22
N GLN A 139 23.66 -0.51 4.44
CA GLN A 139 24.97 -0.78 5.02
C GLN A 139 24.94 -2.09 5.84
N PRO A 140 25.42 -3.24 5.31
CA PRO A 140 25.91 -4.28 6.19
C PRO A 140 27.10 -3.68 6.94
N LYS A 141 26.92 -3.36 8.23
CA LYS A 141 28.03 -3.14 9.15
C LYS A 141 28.82 -4.44 9.24
N ASN A 142 29.72 -4.65 8.29
CA ASN A 142 30.84 -5.58 8.42
C ASN A 142 31.69 -5.06 9.59
N GLY A 143 31.49 -5.63 10.76
CA GLY A 143 32.14 -5.16 11.98
C GLY A 143 31.86 -6.03 13.19
N HIS A 144 32.41 -7.26 13.16
CA HIS A 144 32.87 -8.07 14.28
C HIS A 144 32.07 -8.07 15.60
N ALA A 145 31.42 -9.21 15.88
CA ALA A 145 31.35 -9.75 17.23
C ALA A 145 31.54 -11.27 17.16
N GLU A 146 32.81 -11.71 17.19
CA GLU A 146 33.15 -13.07 17.59
C GLU A 146 32.59 -13.31 19.00
N LEU A 147 31.57 -14.17 19.09
CA LEU A 147 31.16 -14.79 20.35
C LEU A 147 32.26 -15.74 20.81
N ARG A 148 33.20 -15.20 21.60
CA ARG A 148 34.18 -15.99 22.33
C ARG A 148 33.45 -16.73 23.46
N VAL A 149 33.02 -17.95 23.17
CA VAL A 149 32.49 -18.89 24.16
C VAL A 149 33.61 -19.21 25.15
N LEU A 150 33.51 -18.65 26.35
CA LEU A 150 34.35 -19.06 27.48
C LEU A 150 33.95 -20.48 27.87
N LYS A 151 34.91 -21.40 27.75
CA LYS A 151 34.90 -22.73 28.34
C LYS A 151 35.31 -22.66 29.79
#